data_AF-A0A921YTJ0-F1
#
_entry.id   AF-A0A921YTJ0-F1
#
_cell.length_a   1.000
_cell.length_b   1.000
_cell.length_c   1.000
_cell.angle_alpha   90.00
_cell.angle_beta   90.00
_cell.angle_gamma   90.00
#
_symmetry.space_group_name_H-M   'P 1'
#
loop_
_entity.id
_entity.type
_entity.pdbx_description
1 polymer ?
#
loop_
_entity_poly.entity_id
_entity_poly.type
_entity_poly.pdbx_seq_one_letter_code
_entity_poly.pdbx_strand_id
1 'polypeptide(L)'
;MIPILCGANFLPSSDAEEALPPQPPEKIQMLSGIYLACMAAASILIAVGVDSMKRYNSSRTGSGGGLSGFALLAVTLKLLVEPYQLLLVTINIFIGLQQAFFGADFTAAFVSCAVGTGSVGFVMMTYGLADAVGCVITGYLAKITGRLPLICAATLVDLALFATTLLWAPQAGSAHVLYIIAVLWGFCDSIWLVQINAYYGILFPGKEEAAFSNFRLWESVGYIIAYLISPYFRTSHKTYLMLTLMVVGVLCYFYVEFKERRRKMKVEKKEDLCYATGCDNVAFQNIE
;
A
#
# COMPACT_ATOMS: atom_id res chain seq x y z
N MET A 1 6.26 19.23 -31.23
CA MET A 1 7.61 18.74 -30.86
C MET A 1 7.50 18.34 -29.40
N ILE A 2 7.54 17.04 -29.08
CA ILE A 2 7.40 16.55 -27.70
C ILE A 2 8.64 17.05 -26.95
N PRO A 3 8.53 17.75 -25.81
CA PRO A 3 9.70 18.24 -25.13
C PRO A 3 10.56 17.05 -24.68
N ILE A 4 11.88 17.19 -24.86
CA ILE A 4 12.94 16.23 -24.52
C ILE A 4 12.97 15.90 -22.99
N LEU A 5 12.08 16.53 -22.22
CA LEU A 5 11.96 16.51 -20.77
C LEU A 5 10.89 15.56 -20.20
N CYS A 6 10.22 14.74 -21.02
CA CYS A 6 9.16 13.86 -20.53
C CYS A 6 9.63 12.47 -20.07
N GLY A 7 8.84 11.85 -19.18
CA GLY A 7 9.13 10.52 -18.64
C GLY A 7 10.20 10.53 -17.54
N ALA A 8 11.20 9.66 -17.65
CA ALA A 8 12.19 9.41 -16.59
C ALA A 8 13.04 10.64 -16.21
N ASN A 9 13.23 11.59 -17.12
CA ASN A 9 14.03 12.80 -16.88
C ASN A 9 13.24 14.02 -16.40
N PHE A 10 11.91 13.90 -16.29
CA PHE A 10 11.04 15.00 -15.88
C PHE A 10 11.36 15.49 -14.48
N LEU A 11 11.51 16.81 -14.32
CA LEU A 11 11.71 17.49 -13.05
C LEU A 11 10.50 18.42 -12.75
N PRO A 12 9.65 18.10 -11.76
CA PRO A 12 8.43 18.87 -11.50
C PRO A 12 8.65 20.35 -11.15
N SER A 13 9.81 20.73 -10.59
CA SER A 13 10.10 22.12 -10.20
C SER A 13 10.58 23.02 -11.35
N SER A 14 11.16 22.45 -12.39
CA SER A 14 11.70 23.17 -13.56
C SER A 14 10.74 23.09 -14.73
N ASP A 15 10.09 21.94 -14.90
CA ASP A 15 9.47 21.56 -16.17
C ASP A 15 7.94 21.64 -16.10
N ALA A 16 7.35 21.80 -14.90
CA ALA A 16 5.89 21.86 -14.75
C ALA A 16 5.27 23.11 -15.38
N GLU A 17 5.93 24.27 -15.29
CA GLU A 17 5.43 25.50 -15.92
C GLU A 17 5.58 25.50 -17.45
N GLU A 18 6.59 24.80 -17.98
CA GLU A 18 6.89 24.76 -19.41
C GLU A 18 6.21 23.57 -20.13
N ALA A 19 5.94 22.47 -19.43
CA ALA A 19 5.30 21.28 -19.97
C ALA A 19 3.77 21.24 -19.76
N LEU A 20 3.22 22.00 -18.81
CA LEU A 20 1.78 22.01 -18.51
C LEU A 20 1.19 23.41 -18.77
N PRO A 21 0.22 23.56 -19.69
CA PRO A 21 -0.44 24.84 -19.87
C PRO A 21 -1.21 25.21 -18.59
N PRO A 22 -1.07 26.45 -18.08
CA PRO A 22 -1.78 26.90 -16.88
C PRO A 22 -3.29 26.77 -17.11
N GLN A 23 -3.96 26.03 -16.24
CA GLN A 23 -5.40 25.79 -16.35
C GLN A 23 -6.19 27.00 -15.82
N PRO A 24 -7.34 27.33 -16.41
CA PRO A 24 -8.15 28.46 -15.95
C PRO A 24 -8.59 28.26 -14.48
N PRO A 25 -8.55 29.33 -13.65
CA PRO A 25 -8.87 29.23 -12.23
C PRO A 25 -10.30 28.71 -11.97
N GLU A 26 -11.23 28.98 -12.88
CA GLU A 26 -12.61 28.49 -12.83
C GLU A 26 -12.69 26.95 -12.83
N LYS A 27 -11.83 26.27 -13.60
CA LYS A 27 -11.81 24.80 -13.67
C LYS A 27 -11.27 24.18 -12.39
N ILE A 28 -10.27 24.82 -11.78
CA ILE A 28 -9.70 24.39 -10.49
C ILE A 28 -10.75 24.53 -9.39
N GLN A 29 -11.44 25.68 -9.33
CA GLN A 29 -12.51 25.92 -8.37
C GLN A 29 -13.67 24.95 -8.56
N MET A 30 -14.10 24.71 -9.80
CA MET A 30 -15.14 23.71 -10.12
C MET A 30 -14.75 22.31 -9.64
N LEU A 31 -13.52 21.87 -9.92
CA LEU A 31 -13.03 20.54 -9.49
C LEU A 31 -12.99 20.45 -7.95
N SER A 32 -12.49 21.48 -7.27
CA SER A 32 -12.46 21.54 -5.80
C SER A 32 -13.87 21.49 -5.19
N GLY A 33 -14.85 22.16 -5.81
CA GLY A 33 -16.24 22.16 -5.39
C GLY A 33 -16.90 20.79 -5.56
N ILE A 34 -16.69 20.12 -6.69
CA ILE A 34 -17.17 18.74 -6.91
C ILE A 34 -16.57 17.79 -5.87
N TYR A 35 -15.27 17.92 -5.61
CA TYR A 35 -14.58 17.07 -4.62
C TYR A 35 -15.13 17.27 -3.21
N LEU A 36 -15.34 18.51 -2.78
CA LEU A 36 -15.96 18.84 -1.49
C LEU A 36 -17.40 18.31 -1.38
N ALA A 37 -18.21 18.47 -2.43
CA ALA A 37 -19.57 17.96 -2.47
C ALA A 37 -19.61 16.43 -2.34
N CYS A 38 -18.70 15.72 -3.02
CA CYS A 38 -18.59 14.27 -2.92
C CYS A 38 -18.16 13.83 -1.52
N MET A 39 -17.21 14.52 -0.88
CA MET A 39 -16.81 14.23 0.50
C MET A 39 -17.96 14.47 1.50
N ALA A 40 -18.71 15.56 1.34
CA ALA A 40 -19.89 15.82 2.15
C ALA A 40 -20.96 14.74 1.98
N ALA A 41 -21.27 14.36 0.74
CA ALA A 41 -22.21 13.28 0.45
C ALA A 41 -21.76 11.95 1.05
N ALA A 42 -20.47 11.58 0.93
CA ALA A 42 -19.91 10.38 1.53
C ALA A 42 -20.04 10.39 3.07
N SER A 43 -19.78 11.53 3.72
CA SER A 43 -19.93 11.66 5.18
C SER A 43 -21.39 11.48 5.64
N ILE A 44 -22.35 12.02 4.87
CA ILE A 44 -23.79 11.87 5.15
C ILE A 44 -24.22 10.41 4.95
N LEU A 45 -23.77 9.77 3.87
CA LEU A 45 -24.05 8.36 3.60
C LEU A 45 -23.52 7.46 4.71
N ILE A 46 -22.32 7.72 5.23
CA ILE A 46 -21.77 6.96 6.37
C ILE A 46 -22.60 7.23 7.63
N ALA A 47 -22.94 8.49 7.91
CA ALA A 47 -23.70 8.86 9.11
C ALA A 47 -25.10 8.25 9.16
N VAL A 48 -25.75 8.08 8.00
CA VAL A 48 -27.12 7.54 7.89
C VAL A 48 -27.13 6.04 7.64
N GLY A 49 -26.20 5.53 6.82
CA GLY A 49 -26.22 4.16 6.31
C GLY A 49 -25.37 3.16 7.09
N VAL A 50 -24.40 3.61 7.90
CA VAL A 50 -23.56 2.68 8.69
C VAL A 50 -24.17 2.46 10.06
N ASP A 51 -24.63 1.22 10.28
CA ASP A 51 -25.12 0.79 11.58
C ASP A 51 -24.02 0.90 12.66
N SER A 52 -24.43 1.30 13.87
CA SER A 52 -23.52 1.39 15.00
C SER A 52 -22.92 0.02 15.35
N MET A 53 -21.59 -0.07 15.30
CA MET A 53 -20.77 -1.23 15.71
C MET A 53 -21.01 -1.69 17.16
N LYS A 54 -21.76 -0.92 17.96
CA LYS A 54 -22.16 -1.27 19.34
C LYS A 54 -22.87 -2.62 19.43
N ARG A 55 -23.51 -3.09 18.35
CA ARG A 55 -24.18 -4.40 18.27
C ARG A 55 -23.21 -5.59 18.11
N TYR A 56 -21.98 -5.37 17.63
CA TYR A 56 -21.00 -6.44 17.35
C TYR A 56 -20.09 -6.75 18.56
N ASN A 57 -19.91 -5.79 19.47
CA ASN A 57 -19.08 -5.91 20.68
C ASN A 57 -19.60 -6.93 21.71
N SER A 58 -20.82 -7.45 21.60
CA SER A 58 -21.34 -8.46 22.54
C SER A 58 -20.75 -9.87 22.35
N SER A 59 -20.00 -10.14 21.28
CA SER A 59 -19.48 -11.49 20.98
C SER A 59 -17.96 -11.60 20.78
N ARG A 60 -17.26 -10.47 20.53
CA ARG A 60 -15.79 -10.40 20.41
C ARG A 60 -15.29 -9.25 21.28
N THR A 61 -14.60 -9.56 22.39
CA THR A 61 -13.79 -8.61 23.14
C THR A 61 -12.57 -8.24 22.31
N GLY A 62 -12.72 -7.31 21.37
CA GLY A 62 -11.59 -6.66 20.72
C GLY A 62 -10.76 -5.87 21.75
N SER A 63 -9.47 -5.64 21.46
CA SER A 63 -8.54 -4.92 22.36
C SER A 63 -8.99 -3.48 22.74
N GLY A 64 -10.09 -2.96 22.20
CA GLY A 64 -10.68 -1.66 22.52
C GLY A 64 -11.97 -1.70 23.36
N GLY A 65 -12.46 -2.88 23.74
CA GLY A 65 -13.67 -3.01 24.57
C GLY A 65 -13.47 -2.45 25.98
N GLY A 66 -13.76 -1.16 26.18
CA GLY A 66 -13.74 -0.49 27.50
C GLY A 66 -12.44 0.23 27.88
N LEU A 67 -11.47 0.34 26.98
CA LEU A 67 -10.23 1.10 27.23
C LEU A 67 -10.40 2.59 26.88
N SER A 68 -9.86 3.46 27.73
CA SER A 68 -9.74 4.89 27.46
C SER A 68 -8.92 5.13 26.18
N GLY A 69 -9.26 6.16 25.39
CA GLY A 69 -8.58 6.46 24.12
C GLY A 69 -7.05 6.62 24.27
N PHE A 70 -6.58 7.11 25.42
CA PHE A 70 -5.15 7.19 25.73
C PHE A 70 -4.50 5.82 25.97
N ALA A 71 -5.24 4.86 26.54
CA ALA A 71 -4.76 3.50 26.71
C ALA A 71 -4.67 2.77 25.36
N LEU A 72 -5.63 3.03 24.45
CA LEU A 72 -5.57 2.54 23.07
C LEU A 72 -4.35 3.10 22.33
N LEU A 73 -4.10 4.41 22.46
CA LEU A 73 -2.91 5.07 21.91
C LEU A 73 -1.61 4.50 22.47
N ALA A 74 -1.55 4.25 23.78
CA ALA A 74 -0.39 3.63 24.42
C ALA A 74 -0.14 2.20 23.89
N VAL A 75 -1.20 1.43 23.64
CA VAL A 75 -1.10 0.11 23.00
C VAL A 75 -0.58 0.23 21.57
N THR A 76 -1.08 1.20 20.79
CA THR A 76 -0.61 1.48 19.43
C THR A 76 0.87 1.88 19.38
N LEU A 77 1.32 2.76 20.29
CA LEU A 77 2.72 3.18 20.42
C LEU A 77 3.63 2.03 20.89
N LYS A 78 3.15 1.19 21.81
CA LYS A 78 3.90 0.02 22.24
C LYS A 78 4.04 -0.99 21.10
N LEU A 79 2.99 -1.18 20.31
CA LEU A 79 3.01 -2.05 19.12
C LEU A 79 3.91 -1.48 18.01
N LEU A 80 4.04 -0.15 17.93
CA LEU A 80 4.97 0.54 17.02
C LEU A 80 6.43 0.10 17.19
N VAL A 81 6.83 -0.20 18.42
CA VAL A 81 8.19 -0.60 18.79
C VAL A 81 8.38 -2.12 18.71
N GLU A 82 7.32 -2.88 18.42
CA GLU A 82 7.40 -4.33 18.28
C GLU A 82 8.31 -4.69 17.09
N PRO A 83 9.31 -5.57 17.27
CA PRO A 83 10.32 -5.85 16.24
C PRO A 83 9.71 -6.38 14.94
N TYR A 84 8.61 -7.14 15.02
CA TYR A 84 7.90 -7.62 13.84
C TYR A 84 7.21 -6.49 13.08
N GLN A 85 6.67 -5.50 13.80
CA GLN A 85 6.03 -4.36 13.18
C GLN A 85 7.06 -3.45 12.51
N LEU A 86 8.21 -3.21 13.16
CA LEU A 86 9.32 -2.43 12.60
C LEU A 86 9.84 -2.98 11.26
N LEU A 87 9.90 -4.31 11.11
CA LEU A 87 10.28 -4.91 9.83
C LEU A 87 9.22 -4.72 8.74
N LEU A 88 7.94 -4.64 9.11
CA LEU A 88 6.84 -4.39 8.18
C LEU A 88 6.66 -2.89 7.86
N VAL A 89 7.29 -1.99 8.62
CA VAL A 89 7.22 -0.54 8.35
C VAL A 89 7.73 -0.21 6.95
N THR A 90 8.84 -0.82 6.53
CA THR A 90 9.44 -0.51 5.22
C THR A 90 8.49 -0.84 4.07
N ILE A 91 7.78 -1.96 4.14
CA ILE A 91 6.83 -2.33 3.08
C ILE A 91 5.60 -1.41 3.09
N ASN A 92 5.11 -0.98 4.26
CA ASN A 92 3.99 -0.04 4.33
C ASN A 92 4.34 1.34 3.77
N ILE A 93 5.55 1.84 4.07
CA ILE A 93 6.05 3.09 3.49
C ILE A 93 6.15 2.95 1.96
N PHE A 94 6.62 1.81 1.46
CA PHE A 94 6.69 1.54 0.03
C PHE A 94 5.31 1.60 -0.65
N ILE A 95 4.26 0.99 -0.07
CA ILE A 95 2.89 1.03 -0.62
C ILE A 95 2.40 2.48 -0.76
N GLY A 96 2.49 3.27 0.31
CA GLY A 96 2.03 4.66 0.28
C GLY A 96 2.83 5.51 -0.71
N LEU A 97 4.14 5.28 -0.79
CA LEU A 97 5.02 5.94 -1.74
C LEU A 97 4.67 5.58 -3.21
N GLN A 98 4.37 4.30 -3.48
CA GLN A 98 3.96 3.80 -4.79
C GLN A 98 2.63 4.42 -5.25
N GLN A 99 1.64 4.50 -4.35
CA GLN A 99 0.34 5.12 -4.63
C GLN A 99 0.47 6.62 -4.91
N ALA A 100 1.29 7.33 -4.14
CA ALA A 100 1.58 8.74 -4.37
C ALA A 100 2.34 8.99 -5.69
N PHE A 101 3.31 8.14 -6.01
CA PHE A 101 4.07 8.23 -7.26
C PHE A 101 3.18 8.05 -8.47
N PHE A 102 2.32 7.03 -8.46
CA PHE A 102 1.34 6.85 -9.53
C PHE A 102 0.38 8.03 -9.59
N GLY A 103 -0.07 8.48 -8.41
CA GLY A 103 -0.94 9.63 -8.16
C GLY A 103 -0.51 10.92 -8.85
N ALA A 104 0.73 11.33 -8.58
CA ALA A 104 1.24 12.65 -8.89
C ALA A 104 2.33 12.64 -9.97
N ASP A 105 3.37 11.83 -9.78
CA ASP A 105 4.55 11.87 -10.65
C ASP A 105 4.28 11.16 -11.98
N PHE A 106 3.64 9.99 -11.98
CA PHE A 106 3.34 9.26 -13.20
C PHE A 106 2.34 10.00 -14.09
N THR A 107 1.29 10.55 -13.49
CA THR A 107 0.28 11.34 -14.22
C THR A 107 0.83 12.65 -14.77
N ALA A 108 1.74 13.32 -14.06
CA ALA A 108 2.41 14.52 -14.56
C ALA A 108 3.45 14.19 -15.65
N ALA A 109 4.39 13.29 -15.36
CA ALA A 109 5.56 13.05 -16.21
C ALA A 109 5.26 12.21 -17.47
N PHE A 110 4.30 11.30 -17.40
CA PHE A 110 3.97 10.40 -18.51
C PHE A 110 2.64 10.74 -19.15
N VAL A 111 1.55 10.78 -18.38
CA VAL A 111 0.19 10.92 -18.95
C VAL A 111 -0.04 12.33 -19.51
N SER A 112 0.24 13.34 -18.70
CA SER A 112 0.01 14.74 -19.09
C SER A 112 0.90 15.16 -20.26
N CYS A 113 2.14 14.67 -20.32
CA CYS A 113 3.02 14.98 -21.44
C CYS A 113 2.65 14.23 -22.73
N ALA A 114 2.30 12.94 -22.66
CA ALA A 114 2.10 12.13 -23.86
C ALA A 114 0.72 12.32 -24.53
N VAL A 115 -0.33 12.49 -23.71
CA VAL A 115 -1.73 12.46 -24.15
C VAL A 115 -2.46 13.76 -23.78
N GLY A 116 -1.94 14.55 -22.84
CA GLY A 116 -2.54 15.78 -22.36
C GLY A 116 -3.28 15.61 -21.04
N THR A 117 -3.43 16.73 -20.32
CA THR A 117 -4.01 16.79 -18.96
C THR A 117 -5.46 16.30 -18.88
N GLY A 118 -6.24 16.45 -19.96
CA GLY A 118 -7.64 15.98 -20.02
C GLY A 118 -7.81 14.47 -19.90
N SER A 119 -6.76 13.69 -20.20
CA SER A 119 -6.82 12.21 -20.16
C SER A 119 -6.40 11.60 -18.82
N VAL A 120 -5.87 12.41 -17.90
CA VAL A 120 -5.39 11.96 -16.57
C VAL A 120 -6.50 11.28 -15.78
N GLY A 121 -7.71 11.86 -15.78
CA GLY A 121 -8.87 11.30 -15.10
C GLY A 121 -9.26 9.92 -15.65
N PHE A 122 -9.19 9.71 -16.96
CA PHE A 122 -9.51 8.42 -17.58
C PHE A 122 -8.48 7.34 -17.22
N VAL A 123 -7.19 7.67 -17.20
CA VAL A 123 -6.14 6.73 -16.78
C VAL A 123 -6.29 6.35 -15.31
N MET A 124 -6.56 7.33 -14.44
CA MET A 124 -6.86 7.08 -13.03
C MET A 124 -8.11 6.25 -12.82
N MET A 125 -9.15 6.44 -13.64
CA MET A 125 -10.35 5.62 -13.60
C MET A 125 -10.05 4.15 -13.94
N THR A 126 -9.22 3.90 -14.97
CA THR A 126 -8.82 2.53 -15.31
C THR A 126 -7.96 1.87 -14.24
N TYR A 127 -7.08 2.64 -13.59
CA TYR A 127 -6.33 2.19 -12.42
C TYR A 127 -7.27 1.76 -11.29
N GLY A 128 -8.22 2.63 -10.91
CA GLY A 128 -9.16 2.34 -9.82
C GLY A 128 -10.10 1.16 -10.13
N LEU A 129 -10.53 1.00 -11.39
CA LEU A 129 -11.33 -0.15 -11.79
C LEU A 129 -10.52 -1.45 -11.72
N ALA A 130 -9.27 -1.43 -12.20
CA ALA A 130 -8.38 -2.58 -12.14
C ALA A 130 -8.04 -2.95 -10.69
N ASP A 131 -7.82 -1.96 -9.81
CA ASP A 131 -7.58 -2.17 -8.38
C ASP A 131 -8.81 -2.79 -7.69
N ALA A 132 -10.01 -2.28 -7.96
CA ALA A 132 -11.25 -2.83 -7.38
C ALA A 132 -11.49 -4.29 -7.80
N VAL A 133 -11.32 -4.59 -9.09
CA VAL A 133 -11.42 -5.96 -9.61
C VAL A 133 -10.30 -6.84 -9.03
N GLY A 134 -9.09 -6.30 -8.97
CA GLY A 134 -7.91 -6.93 -8.41
C GLY A 134 -8.09 -7.30 -6.94
N CYS A 135 -8.71 -6.46 -6.12
CA CYS A 135 -8.99 -6.74 -4.71
C CYS A 135 -9.84 -8.01 -4.54
N VAL A 136 -10.87 -8.18 -5.37
CA VAL A 136 -11.75 -9.36 -5.35
C VAL A 136 -10.99 -10.60 -5.81
N ILE A 137 -10.29 -10.51 -6.94
CA ILE A 137 -9.54 -11.63 -7.54
C ILE A 137 -8.44 -12.10 -6.58
N THR A 138 -7.64 -11.16 -6.07
CA THR A 138 -6.57 -11.41 -5.11
C THR A 138 -7.11 -12.08 -3.85
N GLY A 139 -8.24 -11.62 -3.32
CA GLY A 139 -8.86 -12.24 -2.14
C GLY A 139 -9.26 -13.70 -2.36
N TYR A 140 -9.72 -14.04 -3.57
CA TYR A 140 -10.03 -15.43 -3.94
C TYR A 140 -8.77 -16.27 -4.18
N LEU A 141 -7.81 -15.75 -4.95
CA LEU A 141 -6.55 -16.42 -5.25
C LEU A 141 -5.75 -16.74 -3.97
N ALA A 142 -5.77 -15.85 -2.98
CA ALA A 142 -5.06 -16.05 -1.72
C ALA A 142 -5.50 -17.31 -0.98
N LYS A 143 -6.77 -17.73 -1.15
CA LYS A 143 -7.29 -18.97 -0.55
C LYS A 143 -6.78 -20.22 -1.25
N ILE A 144 -6.44 -20.13 -2.53
CA ILE A 144 -6.02 -21.27 -3.35
C ILE A 144 -4.50 -21.42 -3.35
N THR A 145 -3.77 -20.35 -3.68
CA THR A 145 -2.31 -20.39 -3.87
C THR A 145 -1.54 -20.06 -2.59
N GLY A 146 -2.21 -19.52 -1.59
CA GLY A 146 -1.58 -18.90 -0.43
C GLY A 146 -1.01 -17.50 -0.74
N ARG A 147 -0.49 -16.85 0.30
CA ARG A 147 -0.02 -15.45 0.26
C ARG A 147 1.34 -15.27 -0.43
N LEU A 148 2.29 -16.17 -0.16
CA LEU A 148 3.67 -16.02 -0.61
C LEU A 148 3.80 -15.92 -2.15
N PRO A 149 3.12 -16.78 -2.95
CA PRO A 149 3.21 -16.70 -4.40
C PRO A 149 2.61 -15.40 -4.96
N LEU A 150 1.56 -14.88 -4.33
CA LEU A 150 0.94 -13.61 -4.74
C LEU A 150 1.88 -12.43 -4.53
N ILE A 151 2.55 -12.37 -3.38
CA ILE A 151 3.55 -11.30 -3.12
C ILE A 151 4.75 -11.42 -4.05
N CYS A 152 5.19 -12.64 -4.38
CA CYS A 152 6.25 -12.84 -5.38
C CYS A 152 5.81 -12.34 -6.76
N ALA A 153 4.60 -12.69 -7.19
CA ALA A 153 4.04 -12.26 -8.47
C ALA A 153 3.91 -10.74 -8.55
N ALA A 154 3.39 -10.10 -7.49
CA ALA A 154 3.32 -8.64 -7.39
C ALA A 154 4.71 -8.00 -7.52
N THR A 155 5.70 -8.50 -6.77
CA THR A 155 7.08 -8.00 -6.82
C THR A 155 7.67 -8.09 -8.23
N LEU A 156 7.43 -9.19 -8.95
CA LEU A 156 7.91 -9.37 -10.33
C LEU A 156 7.25 -8.41 -11.31
N VAL A 157 5.93 -8.21 -11.19
CA VAL A 157 5.19 -7.26 -12.03
C VAL A 157 5.63 -5.83 -11.75
N ASP A 158 5.77 -5.43 -10.49
CA ASP A 158 6.25 -4.09 -10.13
C ASP A 158 7.70 -3.85 -10.56
N LEU A 159 8.58 -4.84 -10.46
CA LEU A 159 9.93 -4.76 -11.04
C LEU A 159 9.88 -4.48 -12.54
N ALA A 160 8.99 -5.16 -13.28
CA ALA A 160 8.82 -4.92 -14.71
C ALA A 160 8.23 -3.54 -15.00
N LEU A 161 7.30 -3.04 -14.17
CA LEU A 161 6.72 -1.70 -14.29
C LEU A 161 7.75 -0.60 -13.99
N PHE A 162 8.58 -0.76 -12.96
CA PHE A 162 9.67 0.17 -12.66
C PHE A 162 10.73 0.16 -13.77
N ALA A 163 11.09 -1.02 -14.29
CA ALA A 163 12.00 -1.11 -15.44
C ALA A 163 11.40 -0.43 -16.68
N THR A 164 10.11 -0.63 -16.94
CA THR A 164 9.41 0.01 -18.06
C THR A 164 9.41 1.53 -17.91
N THR A 165 9.08 2.05 -16.74
CA THR A 165 9.08 3.51 -16.50
C THR A 165 10.47 4.15 -16.55
N LEU A 166 11.54 3.39 -16.29
CA LEU A 166 12.94 3.84 -16.43
C LEU A 166 13.43 3.81 -17.88
N LEU A 167 13.12 2.75 -18.63
CA LEU A 167 13.67 2.50 -19.97
C LEU A 167 12.83 3.09 -21.09
N TRP A 168 11.53 3.25 -20.88
CA TRP A 168 10.59 3.67 -21.91
C TRP A 168 10.30 5.18 -21.83
N ALA A 169 10.51 5.87 -22.94
CA ALA A 169 10.13 7.27 -23.10
C ALA A 169 8.73 7.36 -23.74
N PRO A 170 7.82 8.17 -23.18
CA PRO A 170 6.47 8.32 -23.72
C PRO A 170 6.47 8.94 -25.12
N GLN A 171 5.82 8.29 -26.08
CA GLN A 171 5.62 8.81 -27.45
C GLN A 171 4.16 9.23 -27.66
N ALA A 172 3.93 10.30 -28.43
CA ALA A 172 2.60 10.91 -28.62
C ALA A 172 1.57 10.05 -29.42
N GLY A 173 1.92 8.82 -29.81
CA GLY A 173 1.03 7.88 -30.52
C GLY A 173 0.68 6.61 -29.72
N SER A 174 1.23 6.43 -28.52
CA SER A 174 1.14 5.19 -27.74
C SER A 174 0.30 5.34 -26.47
N ALA A 175 -0.84 6.02 -26.55
CA ALA A 175 -1.73 6.23 -25.40
C ALA A 175 -2.19 4.91 -24.76
N HIS A 176 -2.39 3.87 -25.57
CA HIS A 176 -2.76 2.52 -25.11
C HIS A 176 -1.75 1.92 -24.12
N VAL A 177 -0.45 2.21 -24.26
CA VAL A 177 0.60 1.72 -23.36
C VAL A 177 0.41 2.27 -21.94
N LEU A 178 -0.02 3.53 -21.81
CA LEU A 178 -0.27 4.15 -20.50
C LEU A 178 -1.46 3.53 -19.79
N TYR A 179 -2.52 3.19 -20.53
CA TYR A 179 -3.67 2.46 -19.96
C TYR A 179 -3.28 1.05 -19.52
N ILE A 180 -2.45 0.35 -20.30
CA ILE A 180 -1.95 -0.98 -19.92
C ILE A 180 -1.11 -0.90 -18.65
N ILE A 181 -0.21 0.08 -18.56
CA ILE A 181 0.59 0.33 -17.34
C ILE A 181 -0.33 0.61 -16.15
N ALA A 182 -1.35 1.47 -16.31
CA ALA A 182 -2.30 1.80 -15.25
C ALA A 182 -3.08 0.57 -14.75
N VAL A 183 -3.53 -0.30 -15.66
CA VAL A 183 -4.24 -1.53 -15.30
C VAL A 183 -3.32 -2.50 -14.56
N LEU A 184 -2.10 -2.73 -15.06
CA LEU A 184 -1.14 -3.60 -14.40
C LEU A 184 -0.73 -3.08 -13.01
N TRP A 185 -0.53 -1.78 -12.89
CA TRP A 185 -0.20 -1.13 -11.62
C TRP A 185 -1.36 -1.24 -10.62
N GLY A 186 -2.60 -1.03 -11.08
CA GLY A 186 -3.80 -1.21 -10.23
C GLY A 186 -3.95 -2.65 -9.74
N PHE A 187 -3.71 -3.65 -10.60
CA PHE A 187 -3.68 -5.04 -10.15
C PHE A 187 -2.58 -5.30 -9.12
N CYS A 188 -1.39 -4.72 -9.29
CA CYS A 188 -0.30 -4.90 -8.34
C CYS A 188 -0.61 -4.24 -6.98
N ASP A 189 -1.11 -3.01 -6.99
CA ASP A 189 -1.53 -2.28 -5.78
C ASP A 189 -2.56 -3.08 -4.97
N SER A 190 -3.56 -3.65 -5.66
CA SER A 190 -4.55 -4.51 -5.03
C SER A 190 -3.95 -5.73 -4.33
N ILE A 191 -2.88 -6.32 -4.89
CA ILE A 191 -2.20 -7.47 -4.29
C ILE A 191 -1.48 -7.03 -3.02
N TRP A 192 -0.70 -5.96 -3.08
CA TRP A 192 0.02 -5.45 -1.92
C TRP A 192 -0.94 -5.09 -0.79
N LEU A 193 -1.97 -4.31 -1.09
CA LEU A 193 -2.91 -3.81 -0.10
C LEU A 193 -3.71 -4.95 0.54
N VAL A 194 -4.28 -5.87 -0.25
CA VAL A 194 -5.09 -6.98 0.29
C VAL A 194 -4.21 -7.96 1.07
N GLN A 195 -3.05 -8.34 0.56
CA GLN A 195 -2.21 -9.36 1.21
C GLN A 195 -1.57 -8.84 2.50
N ILE A 196 -1.09 -7.60 2.52
CA ILE A 196 -0.46 -7.02 3.70
C ILE A 196 -1.50 -6.77 4.78
N ASN A 197 -2.66 -6.20 4.46
CA ASN A 197 -3.75 -6.08 5.44
C ASN A 197 -4.18 -7.45 5.99
N ALA A 198 -4.33 -8.46 5.13
CA ALA A 198 -4.62 -9.82 5.59
C ALA A 198 -3.49 -10.40 6.47
N TYR A 199 -2.24 -9.98 6.28
CA TYR A 199 -1.13 -10.43 7.12
C TYR A 199 -1.16 -9.80 8.50
N TYR A 200 -1.45 -8.51 8.60
CA TYR A 200 -1.61 -7.80 9.86
C TYR A 200 -2.70 -8.45 10.75
N GLY A 201 -3.81 -8.90 10.15
CA GLY A 201 -4.87 -9.61 10.87
C GLY A 201 -4.44 -10.98 11.43
N ILE A 202 -3.54 -11.70 10.75
CA ILE A 202 -3.04 -13.01 11.21
C ILE A 202 -1.93 -12.85 12.25
N LEU A 203 -1.08 -11.82 12.09
CA LEU A 203 0.11 -11.63 12.92
C LEU A 203 -0.23 -11.14 14.35
N PHE A 204 -1.31 -10.37 14.49
CA PHE A 204 -1.72 -9.75 15.76
C PHE A 204 -3.16 -10.11 16.16
N PRO A 205 -3.43 -11.40 16.46
CA PRO A 205 -4.77 -11.81 16.88
C PRO A 205 -5.16 -11.10 18.18
N GLY A 206 -6.37 -10.53 18.21
CA GLY A 206 -6.91 -9.80 19.36
C GLY A 206 -6.51 -8.32 19.44
N LYS A 207 -5.43 -7.88 18.77
CA LYS A 207 -4.98 -6.46 18.70
C LYS A 207 -5.08 -5.87 17.29
N GLU A 208 -6.03 -6.36 16.50
CA GLU A 208 -6.22 -6.04 15.08
C GLU A 208 -6.39 -4.53 14.85
N GLU A 209 -7.19 -3.84 15.68
CA GLU A 209 -7.47 -2.41 15.53
C GLU A 209 -6.21 -1.53 15.62
N ALA A 210 -5.34 -1.81 16.59
CA ALA A 210 -4.07 -1.09 16.76
C ALA A 210 -3.09 -1.40 15.62
N ALA A 211 -3.09 -2.65 15.15
CA ALA A 211 -2.24 -3.12 14.06
C ALA A 211 -2.62 -2.46 12.72
N PHE A 212 -3.92 -2.39 12.40
CA PHE A 212 -4.43 -1.72 11.20
C PHE A 212 -4.23 -0.20 11.25
N SER A 213 -4.41 0.40 12.43
CA SER A 213 -4.13 1.83 12.63
C SER A 213 -2.67 2.16 12.35
N ASN A 214 -1.75 1.31 12.83
CA ASN A 214 -0.32 1.44 12.56
C ASN A 214 0.02 1.23 11.08
N PHE A 215 -0.61 0.27 10.40
CA PHE A 215 -0.45 0.09 8.95
C PHE A 215 -0.78 1.39 8.20
N ARG A 216 -1.98 1.96 8.45
CA ARG A 216 -2.43 3.21 7.82
C ARG A 216 -1.54 4.41 8.16
N LEU A 217 -0.99 4.46 9.37
CA LEU A 217 -0.05 5.50 9.78
C LEU A 217 1.22 5.47 8.92
N TRP A 218 1.87 4.31 8.77
CA TRP A 218 3.10 4.19 7.99
C TRP A 218 2.88 4.34 6.50
N GLU A 219 1.74 3.89 5.99
CA GLU A 219 1.29 4.17 4.63
C GLU A 219 1.18 5.69 4.40
N SER A 220 0.53 6.42 5.32
CA SER A 220 0.43 7.89 5.28
C SER A 220 1.79 8.59 5.32
N VAL A 221 2.75 8.07 6.08
CA VAL A 221 4.13 8.58 6.08
C VAL A 221 4.77 8.40 4.70
N GLY A 222 4.51 7.28 4.01
CA GLY A 222 4.95 7.06 2.63
C GLY A 222 4.41 8.12 1.66
N TYR A 223 3.12 8.45 1.75
CA TYR A 223 2.52 9.55 0.99
C TYR A 223 3.21 10.89 1.23
N ILE A 224 3.45 11.26 2.49
CA ILE A 224 4.10 12.52 2.86
C ILE A 224 5.51 12.58 2.26
N ILE A 225 6.29 11.50 2.42
CA ILE A 225 7.64 11.42 1.86
C ILE A 225 7.62 11.61 0.35
N ALA A 226 6.67 10.96 -0.36
CA ALA A 226 6.53 11.11 -1.81
C ALA A 226 6.30 12.56 -2.23
N TYR A 227 5.33 13.24 -1.60
CA TYR A 227 5.01 14.62 -1.93
C TYR A 227 6.13 15.59 -1.58
N LEU A 228 6.85 15.37 -0.47
CA LEU A 228 8.00 16.19 -0.09
C LEU A 228 9.17 16.03 -1.06
N ILE A 229 9.42 14.82 -1.55
CA ILE A 229 10.50 14.50 -2.50
C ILE A 229 10.10 14.93 -3.93
N SER A 230 8.81 15.03 -4.23
CA SER A 230 8.28 15.32 -5.57
C SER A 230 8.92 16.55 -6.26
N PRO A 231 8.99 17.74 -5.66
CA PRO A 231 9.56 18.91 -6.34
C PRO A 231 11.08 18.87 -6.53
N TYR A 232 11.82 18.14 -5.69
CA TYR A 232 13.29 18.21 -5.67
C TYR A 232 13.98 17.16 -6.53
N PHE A 233 13.35 16.01 -6.75
CA PHE A 233 13.97 14.88 -7.44
C PHE A 233 13.38 14.65 -8.84
N ARG A 234 14.24 14.21 -9.77
CA ARG A 234 13.78 13.71 -11.08
C ARG A 234 13.03 12.39 -10.90
N THR A 235 12.09 12.12 -11.81
CA THR A 235 11.31 10.87 -11.83
C THR A 235 12.19 9.62 -11.75
N SER A 236 13.33 9.57 -12.47
CA SER A 236 14.29 8.46 -12.39
C SER A 236 14.79 8.18 -10.98
N HIS A 237 15.19 9.22 -10.24
CA HIS A 237 15.74 9.07 -8.88
C HIS A 237 14.66 8.59 -7.91
N LYS A 238 13.42 9.05 -8.10
CA LYS A 238 12.26 8.57 -7.33
C LYS A 238 11.98 7.09 -7.61
N THR A 239 12.06 6.67 -8.87
CA THR A 239 11.88 5.26 -9.24
C THR A 239 12.97 4.37 -8.64
N TYR A 240 14.25 4.80 -8.63
CA TYR A 240 15.31 4.06 -7.93
C TYR A 240 15.05 3.97 -6.42
N LEU A 241 14.62 5.06 -5.79
CA LEU A 241 14.28 5.06 -4.37
C LEU A 241 13.13 4.08 -4.07
N MET A 242 12.08 4.06 -4.88
CA MET A 242 10.98 3.08 -4.76
C MET A 242 11.45 1.65 -4.95
N LEU A 243 12.28 1.39 -5.96
CA LEU A 243 12.82 0.05 -6.22
C LEU A 243 13.66 -0.44 -5.04
N THR A 244 14.52 0.42 -4.46
CA THR A 244 15.30 0.05 -3.28
C THR A 244 14.41 -0.24 -2.07
N LEU A 245 13.40 0.59 -1.81
CA LEU A 245 12.45 0.38 -0.71
C LEU A 245 11.62 -0.89 -0.90
N MET A 246 11.20 -1.20 -2.13
CA MET A 246 10.52 -2.46 -2.45
C MET A 246 11.39 -3.66 -2.12
N VAL A 247 12.64 -3.67 -2.60
CA VAL A 247 13.56 -4.80 -2.37
C VAL A 247 13.81 -4.99 -0.88
N VAL A 248 14.08 -3.92 -0.13
CA VAL A 248 14.28 -3.99 1.32
C VAL A 248 12.98 -4.44 2.02
N GLY A 249 11.83 -3.91 1.63
CA GLY A 249 10.53 -4.28 2.19
C GLY A 249 10.19 -5.76 1.99
N VAL A 250 10.45 -6.29 0.80
CA VAL A 250 10.25 -7.70 0.46
C VAL A 250 11.20 -8.60 1.25
N LEU A 251 12.49 -8.24 1.36
CA LEU A 251 13.45 -8.99 2.17
C LEU A 251 13.05 -9.04 3.65
N CYS A 252 12.63 -7.89 4.22
CA CYS A 252 12.10 -7.82 5.57
C CYS A 252 10.84 -8.67 5.73
N TYR A 253 9.92 -8.62 4.77
CA TYR A 253 8.71 -9.44 4.76
C TYR A 253 9.03 -10.95 4.79
N PHE A 254 9.91 -11.42 3.90
CA PHE A 254 10.34 -12.82 3.88
C PHE A 254 11.02 -13.25 5.18
N TYR A 255 11.82 -12.37 5.78
CA TYR A 255 12.45 -12.64 7.07
C TYR A 255 11.42 -12.81 8.19
N VAL A 256 10.40 -11.95 8.25
CA VAL A 256 9.31 -12.04 9.25
C VAL A 256 8.51 -13.32 9.06
N GLU A 257 8.13 -13.64 7.82
CA GLU A 257 7.42 -14.87 7.46
C GLU A 257 8.24 -16.12 7.86
N PHE A 258 9.53 -16.14 7.57
CA PHE A 258 10.41 -17.25 7.91
C PHE A 258 10.56 -17.43 9.43
N LYS A 259 10.72 -16.33 10.17
CA LYS A 259 10.80 -16.33 11.63
C LYS A 259 9.48 -16.83 12.25
N GLU A 260 8.34 -16.43 11.69
CA GLU A 260 7.04 -16.89 12.12
C GLU A 260 6.82 -18.38 11.86
N ARG A 261 7.18 -18.88 10.68
CA ARG A 261 7.13 -20.33 10.37
C ARG A 261 7.99 -21.16 11.32
N ARG A 262 9.21 -20.70 11.61
CA ARG A 262 10.06 -21.36 12.63
C ARG A 262 9.41 -21.34 14.02
N ARG A 263 8.74 -20.26 14.41
CA ARG A 263 8.03 -20.19 15.69
C ARG A 263 6.88 -21.19 15.74
N LYS A 264 6.07 -21.30 14.67
CA LYS A 264 4.96 -22.26 14.58
C LYS A 264 5.46 -23.70 14.68
N MET A 265 6.49 -24.08 13.93
CA MET A 265 7.08 -25.43 14.01
C MET A 265 7.64 -25.75 15.41
N LYS A 266 8.19 -24.76 16.13
CA LYS A 266 8.66 -24.97 17.51
C LYS A 266 7.52 -25.21 18.49
N VAL A 267 6.39 -24.52 18.31
CA VAL A 267 5.20 -24.70 19.15
C VAL A 267 4.58 -26.07 18.90
N GLU A 268 4.38 -26.43 17.62
CA GLU A 268 3.83 -27.73 17.21
C GLU A 268 4.69 -28.88 17.74
N LYS A 269 6.03 -28.80 17.58
CA LYS A 269 6.96 -29.78 18.15
C LYS A 269 6.87 -29.87 19.68
N LYS A 270 6.57 -28.77 20.36
CA LYS A 270 6.42 -28.74 21.83
C LYS A 270 5.08 -29.34 22.26
N GLU A 271 4.02 -29.14 21.50
CA GLU A 271 2.70 -29.75 21.71
C GLU A 271 2.76 -31.27 21.48
N ASP A 272 3.40 -31.71 20.38
CA ASP A 272 3.64 -33.13 20.09
C ASP A 272 4.45 -33.80 21.21
N LEU A 273 5.49 -33.11 21.71
CA LEU A 273 6.31 -33.61 22.81
C LEU A 273 5.51 -33.70 24.12
N CYS A 274 4.67 -32.72 24.43
CA CYS A 274 3.77 -32.79 25.58
C CYS A 274 2.76 -33.94 25.46
N TYR A 275 2.21 -34.19 24.26
CA TYR A 275 1.30 -35.31 24.04
C TYR A 275 2.00 -36.66 24.22
N ALA A 276 3.26 -36.77 23.79
CA ALA A 276 4.04 -38.01 23.87
C ALA A 276 4.62 -38.31 25.27
N THR A 277 5.01 -37.30 26.06
CA THR A 277 5.76 -37.49 27.32
C THR A 277 5.09 -36.92 28.58
N GLY A 278 3.91 -36.33 28.44
CA GLY A 278 3.21 -35.62 29.51
C GLY A 278 3.76 -34.20 29.70
N CYS A 279 2.88 -33.20 29.80
CA CYS A 279 3.24 -31.77 29.86
C CYS A 279 4.13 -31.39 31.06
N ASP A 280 4.10 -32.17 32.15
CA ASP A 280 4.89 -31.92 33.36
C ASP A 280 6.41 -32.10 33.14
N ASN A 281 6.81 -32.99 32.21
CA ASN A 281 8.21 -33.27 31.92
C ASN A 281 8.87 -32.20 31.01
N VAL A 282 8.07 -31.47 30.24
CA VAL A 282 8.56 -30.43 29.30
C VAL A 282 9.01 -29.15 30.03
N ALA A 283 8.47 -28.90 31.22
CA ALA A 283 8.87 -27.77 32.06
C ALA A 283 10.29 -27.94 32.65
N PHE A 284 10.68 -29.18 32.96
CA PHE A 284 11.99 -29.49 33.56
C PHE A 284 13.14 -29.59 32.54
N GLN A 285 12.86 -29.87 31.26
CA GLN A 285 13.90 -29.97 30.22
C GLN A 285 14.40 -28.63 29.66
N ASN A 286 13.81 -27.50 30.05
CA ASN A 286 14.27 -26.17 29.62
C ASN A 286 15.24 -25.50 30.62
N ILE A 287 15.74 -26.26 31.61
CA ILE A 287 16.78 -25.82 32.55
C ILE A 287 18.04 -26.63 32.24
N GLU A 288 18.77 -26.23 31.19
CA GLU A 288 20.21 -26.47 31.00
C GLU A 288 20.74 -25.52 29.91
#